data_AF-A0A2I1BRZ6-F1
#
_entry.id   AF-A0A2I1BRZ6-F1
#
_cell.length_a   1.000
_cell.length_b   1.000
_cell.length_c   1.000
_cell.angle_alpha   90.00
_cell.angle_beta   90.00
_cell.angle_gamma   90.00
#
_symmetry.space_group_name_H-M   'P 1'
#
loop_
_entity.id
_entity.type
_entity.pdbx_description
1 polymer ?
#
loop_
_entity_poly.entity_id
_entity_poly.type
_entity_poly.pdbx_seq_one_letter_code
_entity_poly.pdbx_strand_id
1 'polypeptide(L)'
;PHSQAARAWMIRVRRQVQYAPYSACFLCGMPQSICCGWEPGHACEYRGFLIPMVAMMLFGPWQGQIEPIWQRWLQGMGVDGQDEAQVVQFLGQAHPNHEGHSQLFTSFCWLRRLCQEIEVDQH
;
A
#
# COMPACT_ATOMS: atom_id res chain seq x y z
N PRO A 1 -3.57 -5.32 -20.47
CA PRO A 1 -2.64 -4.27 -19.98
C PRO A 1 -2.65 -4.12 -18.44
N HIS A 2 -3.81 -3.77 -17.85
CA HIS A 2 -3.95 -3.50 -16.40
C HIS A 2 -3.52 -4.67 -15.50
N SER A 3 -3.90 -5.90 -15.84
CA SER A 3 -3.49 -7.10 -15.10
C SER A 3 -1.97 -7.33 -15.08
N GLN A 4 -1.25 -6.97 -16.17
CA GLN A 4 0.20 -7.12 -16.23
C GLN A 4 0.92 -6.05 -15.40
N ALA A 5 0.45 -4.79 -15.47
CA ALA A 5 0.97 -3.70 -14.66
C ALA A 5 0.78 -3.96 -13.16
N ALA A 6 -0.43 -4.41 -12.76
CA ALA A 6 -0.71 -4.80 -11.37
C ALA A 6 0.22 -5.92 -10.89
N ARG A 7 0.45 -6.94 -11.72
CA ARG A 7 1.35 -8.06 -11.38
C ARG A 7 2.80 -7.59 -11.23
N ALA A 8 3.30 -6.76 -12.15
CA ALA A 8 4.64 -6.20 -12.08
C ALA A 8 4.83 -5.37 -10.80
N TRP A 9 3.88 -4.49 -10.51
CA TRP A 9 3.88 -3.68 -9.29
C TRP A 9 3.89 -4.56 -8.03
N MET A 10 3.01 -5.57 -7.94
CA MET A 10 2.97 -6.48 -6.79
C MET A 10 4.29 -7.22 -6.57
N ILE A 11 4.91 -7.74 -7.64
CA ILE A 11 6.20 -8.44 -7.55
C ILE A 11 7.28 -7.49 -7.05
N ARG A 12 7.32 -6.25 -7.56
CA ARG A 12 8.31 -5.26 -7.17
C ARG A 12 8.18 -4.90 -5.70
N VAL A 13 6.98 -4.46 -5.27
CA VAL A 13 6.74 -4.06 -3.87
C VAL A 13 7.06 -5.23 -2.93
N ARG A 14 6.59 -6.44 -3.21
CA ARG A 14 6.87 -7.62 -2.36
C ARG A 14 8.36 -7.93 -2.20
N ARG A 15 9.18 -7.64 -3.22
CA ARG A 15 10.61 -7.95 -3.21
C ARG A 15 11.46 -6.85 -2.59
N GLN A 16 11.02 -5.60 -2.70
CA GLN A 16 11.87 -4.44 -2.45
C GLN A 16 11.40 -3.58 -1.28
N VAL A 17 10.13 -3.68 -0.85
CA VAL A 17 9.66 -2.90 0.30
C VAL A 17 10.41 -3.33 1.56
N GLN A 18 10.96 -2.35 2.26
CA GLN A 18 11.60 -2.52 3.56
C GLN A 18 10.85 -1.67 4.56
N TYR A 19 10.13 -2.32 5.48
CA TYR A 19 9.36 -1.60 6.47
C TYR A 19 10.28 -1.01 7.54
N ALA A 20 9.99 0.22 7.96
CA ALA A 20 10.65 0.83 9.10
C ALA A 20 10.36 0.04 10.39
N PRO A 21 11.27 0.02 11.36
CA PRO A 21 11.02 -0.59 12.66
C PRO A 21 9.71 -0.12 13.30
N TYR A 22 9.01 -1.02 13.98
CA TYR A 22 7.77 -0.74 14.71
C TYR A 22 6.62 -0.16 13.85
N SER A 23 6.71 -0.22 12.52
CA SER A 23 5.68 0.33 11.62
C SER A 23 4.77 -0.73 10.99
N ALA A 24 5.21 -1.99 10.97
CA ALA A 24 4.48 -3.09 10.36
C ALA A 24 5.04 -4.46 10.77
N CYS A 25 4.27 -5.50 10.49
CA CYS A 25 4.77 -6.85 10.33
C CYS A 25 5.57 -6.96 9.03
N PHE A 26 6.86 -7.31 9.13
CA PHE A 26 7.78 -7.35 7.99
C PHE A 26 7.39 -8.35 6.90
N LEU A 27 6.53 -9.32 7.21
CA LEU A 27 6.10 -10.36 6.28
C LEU A 27 4.87 -9.97 5.45
N CYS A 28 4.02 -9.05 5.93
CA CYS A 28 2.76 -8.71 5.26
C CYS A 28 2.43 -7.22 5.16
N GLY A 29 3.13 -6.35 5.89
CA GLY A 29 2.90 -4.91 5.91
C GLY A 29 1.76 -4.43 6.80
N MET A 30 1.02 -5.33 7.45
CA MET A 30 -0.03 -4.96 8.42
C MET A 30 0.58 -4.35 9.69
N PRO A 31 -0.13 -3.44 10.39
CA PRO A 31 0.27 -2.96 11.71
C PRO A 31 0.56 -4.11 12.67
N GLN A 32 1.55 -3.93 13.54
CA GLN A 32 1.96 -4.93 14.53
C GLN A 32 0.87 -5.23 15.56
N SER A 33 -0.05 -4.27 15.78
CA SER A 33 -1.27 -4.42 16.59
C SER A 33 -2.34 -5.30 15.93
N ILE A 34 -2.26 -5.53 14.62
CA ILE A 34 -3.22 -6.34 13.86
C ILE A 34 -2.62 -7.72 13.52
N CYS A 35 -1.35 -7.76 13.12
CA CYS A 35 -0.66 -8.99 12.75
C CYS A 35 0.51 -9.23 13.70
N CYS A 36 0.46 -10.29 14.51
CA CYS A 36 1.54 -10.65 15.43
C CYS A 36 2.69 -11.43 14.77
N GLY A 37 2.62 -11.73 13.46
CA GLY A 37 3.64 -12.52 12.74
C GLY A 37 5.04 -11.87 12.64
N TRP A 38 5.25 -10.71 13.24
CA TRP A 38 6.57 -10.12 13.47
C TRP A 38 7.28 -10.72 14.68
N GLU A 39 6.53 -11.33 15.60
CA GLU A 39 7.05 -11.95 16.82
C GLU A 39 7.41 -13.43 16.58
N PRO A 40 8.54 -13.93 17.12
CA PRO A 40 8.87 -15.35 17.04
C PRO A 40 7.75 -16.24 17.58
N GLY A 41 7.46 -17.34 16.87
CA GLY A 41 6.43 -18.30 17.26
C GLY A 41 5.00 -17.93 16.84
N HIS A 42 4.77 -16.74 16.31
CA HIS A 42 3.46 -16.32 15.81
C HIS A 42 3.35 -16.44 14.28
N ALA A 43 2.20 -16.90 13.80
CA ALA A 43 1.94 -17.00 12.37
C ALA A 43 1.60 -15.62 11.77
N CYS A 44 2.02 -15.38 10.51
CA CYS A 44 1.63 -14.20 9.75
C CYS A 44 0.34 -14.46 8.97
N GLU A 45 -0.82 -14.21 9.58
CA GLU A 45 -2.14 -14.52 9.03
C GLU A 45 -2.50 -13.70 7.79
N TYR A 46 -1.96 -12.48 7.66
CA TYR A 46 -2.26 -11.56 6.57
C TYR A 46 -1.27 -11.63 5.40
N ARG A 47 -0.42 -12.68 5.35
CA ARG A 47 0.59 -12.82 4.30
C ARG A 47 -0.08 -12.83 2.93
N GLY A 48 0.36 -11.93 2.06
CA GLY A 48 -0.18 -11.82 0.70
C GLY A 48 -1.53 -11.09 0.60
N PHE A 49 -2.01 -10.43 1.65
CA PHE A 49 -3.25 -9.64 1.59
C PHE A 49 -3.04 -8.20 1.13
N LEU A 50 -2.20 -7.44 1.87
CA LEU A 50 -2.18 -5.97 1.77
C LEU A 50 -1.74 -5.47 0.37
N ILE A 51 -0.65 -6.03 -0.15
CA ILE A 51 -0.10 -5.63 -1.45
C ILE A 51 -1.08 -5.91 -2.60
N PRO A 52 -1.70 -7.11 -2.72
CA PRO A 52 -2.75 -7.32 -3.72
C PRO A 52 -3.95 -6.39 -3.60
N MET A 53 -4.40 -6.06 -2.39
CA MET A 53 -5.49 -5.13 -2.21
C MET A 53 -5.14 -3.73 -2.73
N VAL A 54 -3.95 -3.22 -2.41
CA VAL A 54 -3.47 -1.94 -2.95
C VAL A 54 -3.35 -1.99 -4.47
N ALA A 55 -2.78 -3.07 -5.02
CA ALA A 55 -2.68 -3.24 -6.47
C ALA A 55 -4.05 -3.27 -7.15
N MET A 56 -5.02 -3.95 -6.56
CA MET A 56 -6.39 -4.00 -7.06
C MET A 56 -7.02 -2.60 -7.09
N MET A 57 -6.78 -1.76 -6.08
CA MET A 57 -7.32 -0.40 -6.06
C MET A 57 -6.61 0.51 -7.09
N LEU A 58 -5.29 0.42 -7.23
CA LEU A 58 -4.54 1.25 -8.18
C LEU A 58 -4.78 0.90 -9.64
N PHE A 59 -4.91 -0.39 -9.96
CA PHE A 59 -4.99 -0.91 -11.33
C PHE A 59 -6.35 -1.53 -11.67
N GLY A 60 -7.34 -1.30 -10.81
CA GLY A 60 -8.68 -1.87 -10.92
C GLY A 60 -9.61 -1.07 -11.83
N PRO A 61 -10.94 -1.29 -11.71
CA PRO A 61 -11.95 -0.68 -12.57
C PRO A 61 -11.91 0.85 -12.61
N TRP A 62 -11.51 1.48 -11.50
CA TRP A 62 -11.45 2.94 -11.38
C TRP A 62 -10.06 3.52 -11.59
N GLN A 63 -9.11 2.79 -12.21
CA GLN A 63 -7.75 3.28 -12.41
C GLN A 63 -7.72 4.70 -13.02
N GLY A 64 -8.54 4.99 -14.05
CA GLY A 64 -8.54 6.31 -14.68
C GLY A 64 -8.91 7.47 -13.76
N GLN A 65 -9.65 7.19 -12.68
CA GLN A 65 -10.00 8.17 -11.65
C GLN A 65 -8.96 8.19 -10.51
N ILE A 66 -8.45 7.02 -10.13
CA ILE A 66 -7.53 6.86 -9.01
C ILE A 66 -6.12 7.33 -9.35
N GLU A 67 -5.61 7.01 -10.54
CA GLU A 67 -4.24 7.31 -10.96
C GLU A 67 -3.85 8.79 -10.80
N PRO A 68 -4.60 9.78 -11.32
CA PRO A 68 -4.24 11.18 -11.13
C PRO A 68 -4.29 11.64 -9.67
N ILE A 69 -5.21 11.10 -8.87
CA ILE A 69 -5.34 11.43 -7.43
C ILE A 69 -4.15 10.84 -6.67
N TRP A 70 -3.80 9.58 -6.95
CA TRP A 70 -2.65 8.89 -6.37
C TRP A 70 -1.34 9.62 -6.67
N GLN A 71 -1.12 9.99 -7.93
CA GLN A 71 0.08 10.73 -8.34
C GLN A 71 0.18 12.08 -7.61
N ARG A 72 -0.92 12.83 -7.49
CA ARG A 72 -0.95 14.09 -6.73
C ARG A 72 -0.70 13.89 -5.24
N TRP A 73 -1.25 12.82 -4.66
CA TRP A 73 -1.04 12.50 -3.25
C TRP A 73 0.43 12.17 -2.95
N LEU A 74 1.07 11.34 -3.79
CA LEU A 74 2.50 11.06 -3.71
C LEU A 74 3.35 12.32 -3.88
N GLN A 75 3.02 13.17 -4.86
CA GLN A 75 3.71 14.45 -5.06
C GLN A 75 3.62 15.35 -3.82
N GLY A 76 2.46 15.39 -3.16
CA GLY A 76 2.28 16.12 -1.89
C GLY A 76 3.16 15.61 -0.75
N MET A 77 3.64 14.38 -0.84
CA MET A 77 4.61 13.77 0.07
C MET A 77 6.06 13.88 -0.42
N GLY A 78 6.30 14.57 -1.54
CA GLY A 78 7.61 14.69 -2.16
C GLY A 78 8.08 13.42 -2.88
N VAL A 79 7.16 12.53 -3.25
CA VAL A 79 7.46 11.27 -3.95
C VAL A 79 7.05 11.39 -5.41
N ASP A 80 7.99 11.14 -6.33
CA ASP A 80 7.65 10.99 -7.73
C ASP A 80 6.94 9.64 -7.95
N GLY A 81 5.65 9.68 -8.30
CA GLY A 81 4.86 8.47 -8.52
C GLY A 81 5.15 7.74 -9.83
N GLN A 82 6.01 8.29 -10.69
CA GLN A 82 6.60 7.58 -11.85
C GLN A 82 7.93 6.93 -11.50
N ASP A 83 8.60 7.38 -10.43
CA ASP A 83 9.80 6.75 -9.91
C ASP A 83 9.41 5.57 -9.00
N GLU A 84 9.43 4.39 -9.58
CA GLU A 84 9.05 3.15 -8.92
C GLU A 84 9.90 2.87 -7.66
N ALA A 85 11.18 3.28 -7.64
CA ALA A 85 12.05 3.07 -6.49
C ALA A 85 11.66 3.98 -5.33
N GLN A 86 11.37 5.26 -5.63
CA GLN A 86 10.87 6.19 -4.62
C GLN A 86 9.53 5.74 -4.04
N VAL A 87 8.60 5.26 -4.88
CA VAL A 87 7.31 4.74 -4.40
C VAL A 87 7.50 3.55 -3.47
N VAL A 88 8.35 2.58 -3.82
CA VAL A 88 8.63 1.42 -2.95
C VAL A 88 9.27 1.84 -1.63
N GLN A 89 10.25 2.74 -1.68
CA GLN A 89 10.90 3.25 -0.47
C GLN A 89 9.88 3.97 0.42
N PHE A 90 9.06 4.83 -0.16
CA PHE A 90 7.99 5.54 0.53
C PHE A 90 7.05 4.57 1.25
N LEU A 91 6.53 3.55 0.57
CA LEU A 91 5.59 2.57 1.14
C LEU A 91 6.13 1.84 2.38
N GLY A 92 7.46 1.69 2.49
CA GLY A 92 8.11 1.09 3.65
C GLY A 92 8.28 2.02 4.85
N GLN A 93 8.16 3.34 4.68
CA GLN A 93 8.40 4.29 5.77
C GLN A 93 7.33 4.20 6.87
N ALA A 94 7.69 4.56 8.09
CA ALA A 94 6.72 4.81 9.15
C ALA A 94 5.93 6.08 8.83
N HIS A 95 4.63 6.07 9.11
CA HIS A 95 3.81 7.26 8.95
C HIS A 95 4.04 8.24 10.12
N PRO A 96 4.34 9.53 9.87
CA PRO A 96 4.77 10.46 10.92
C PRO A 96 3.70 10.72 11.99
N ASN A 97 2.43 10.66 11.62
CA ASN A 97 1.30 10.96 12.52
C ASN A 97 0.48 9.71 12.93
N HIS A 98 0.92 8.51 12.53
CA HIS A 98 0.21 7.27 12.85
C HIS A 98 1.22 6.25 13.38
N GLU A 99 1.40 6.26 14.70
CA GLU A 99 2.25 5.31 15.39
C GLU A 99 1.84 3.87 15.07
N GLY A 100 2.82 3.00 14.84
CA GLY A 100 2.56 1.60 14.51
C GLY A 100 2.16 1.33 13.05
N HIS A 101 2.06 2.36 12.20
CA HIS A 101 1.62 2.22 10.81
C HIS A 101 2.72 2.55 9.79
N SER A 102 2.81 1.74 8.74
CA SER A 102 3.60 2.01 7.55
C SER A 102 2.82 2.86 6.56
N GLN A 103 3.53 3.55 5.68
CA GLN A 103 2.92 4.26 4.55
C GLN A 103 2.10 3.30 3.66
N LEU A 104 2.53 2.04 3.47
CA LEU A 104 1.74 1.05 2.73
C LEU A 104 0.36 0.82 3.35
N PHE A 105 0.28 0.66 4.68
CA PHE A 105 -1.00 0.46 5.35
C PHE A 105 -1.86 1.73 5.30
N THR A 106 -1.27 2.90 5.51
CA THR A 106 -1.99 4.17 5.38
C THR A 106 -2.50 4.38 3.95
N SER A 107 -1.70 4.07 2.93
CA SER A 107 -2.12 4.08 1.53
C SER A 107 -3.29 3.13 1.28
N PHE A 108 -3.26 1.92 1.85
CA PHE A 108 -4.40 1.00 1.77
C PHE A 108 -5.68 1.59 2.37
N CYS A 109 -5.62 2.16 3.57
CA CYS A 109 -6.78 2.78 4.22
C CYS A 109 -7.33 3.95 3.39
N TRP A 110 -6.45 4.81 2.89
CA TRP A 110 -6.83 5.96 2.09
C TRP A 110 -7.43 5.55 0.73
N LEU A 111 -6.77 4.64 -0.01
CA LEU A 111 -7.27 4.11 -1.27
C LEU A 111 -8.62 3.41 -1.10
N ARG A 112 -8.80 2.65 -0.01
CA ARG A 112 -10.06 1.96 0.26
C ARG A 112 -11.20 2.96 0.42
N ARG A 113 -10.99 4.04 1.16
CA ARG A 113 -11.98 5.10 1.33
C ARG A 113 -12.29 5.79 0.00
N LEU A 114 -11.27 6.13 -0.78
CA LEU A 114 -11.44 6.74 -2.10
C LEU A 114 -12.26 5.85 -3.05
N CYS A 115 -11.94 4.55 -3.11
CA CYS A 115 -12.70 3.58 -3.88
C CYS A 115 -14.17 3.50 -3.44
N GLN A 116 -14.44 3.53 -2.13
CA GLN A 116 -15.81 3.51 -1.60
C GLN A 116 -16.58 4.78 -1.98
N GLU A 117 -15.94 5.95 -1.95
CA GLU A 117 -16.55 7.22 -2.37
C GLU A 117 -16.90 7.19 -3.86
N ILE A 118 -15.98 6.72 -4.71
CA ILE A 118 -16.21 6.55 -6.15
C ILE A 118 -17.33 5.55 -6.45
N GLU A 119 -17.42 4.45 -5.69
CA GLU A 119 -18.46 3.44 -5.83
C GLU A 119 -19.84 4.01 -5.51
N VAL A 120 -19.95 4.83 -4.46
CA VAL A 120 -21.19 5.50 -4.06
C VAL A 120 -21.63 6.53 -5.11
N ASP A 121 -20.71 7.34 -5.64
CA ASP A 121 -21.04 8.40 -6.63
C ASP A 121 -21.51 7.83 -7.99
N GLN A 122 -21.31 6.54 -8.24
CA GLN A 122 -21.74 5.86 -9.47
C GLN A 122 -23.12 5.17 -9.34
N HIS A 123 -23.72 5.16 -8.15
CA HIS A 123 -25.04 4.56 -7.87
C HIS A 123 -26.06 5.63 -7.44
#